data_AF-A0A9E2IW56-F1
#
_entry.id   AF-A0A9E2IW56-F1
#
_cell.length_a   1.000
_cell.length_b   1.000
_cell.length_c   1.000
_cell.angle_alpha   90.00
_cell.angle_beta   90.00
_cell.angle_gamma   90.00
#
_symmetry.space_group_name_H-M   'P 1'
#
loop_
_entity.id
_entity.type
_entity.pdbx_description
1 polymer ?
#
loop_
_entity_poly.entity_id
_entity_poly.type
_entity_poly.pdbx_seq_one_letter_code
_entity_poly.pdbx_strand_id
1 'polypeptide(L)' 'MEHGVLVVTIDNPPVNAASATMRAGLNCAIVHAGITEEVRAVVIIGSGRSFVGGADIREFGQP' A
#
# COMPACT_ATOMS: atom_id res chain seq x y z
N MET A 1 4.61 15.09 0.51
CA MET A 1 3.22 15.53 0.78
C MET A 1 2.98 16.83 0.04
N GLU A 2 1.88 16.94 -0.69
CA GLU A 2 1.51 18.16 -1.39
C GLU A 2 0.10 18.55 -0.96
N HIS A 3 -0.12 19.78 -0.48
CA HIS A 3 -1.42 20.24 0.01
C HIS A 3 -2.07 19.32 1.08
N GLY A 4 -1.27 18.68 1.93
CA GLY A 4 -1.76 17.72 2.95
C GLY A 4 -2.17 16.36 2.39
N VAL A 5 -1.79 16.03 1.15
CA VAL A 5 -2.01 14.71 0.56
C VAL A 5 -0.76 13.85 0.79
N LEU A 6 -0.95 12.72 1.47
CA LEU A 6 0.04 11.66 1.58
C LEU A 6 -0.11 10.68 0.41
N VAL A 7 0.97 10.47 -0.33
CA VAL A 7 1.01 9.48 -1.42
C VAL A 7 1.69 8.22 -0.89
N VAL A 8 0.96 7.10 -0.91
CA VAL A 8 1.46 5.78 -0.53
C VAL A 8 1.65 4.96 -1.80
N THR A 9 2.90 4.61 -2.09
CA THR A 9 3.25 3.80 -3.26
C THR A 9 3.41 2.34 -2.84
N ILE A 10 2.59 1.47 -3.42
CA ILE A 10 2.76 0.02 -3.34
C ILE A 10 3.86 -0.36 -4.33
N ASP A 11 4.97 -0.91 -3.83
CA ASP A 11 6.10 -1.34 -4.65
C ASP A 11 6.49 -2.77 -4.28
N ASN A 12 5.75 -3.73 -4.86
CA ASN A 12 5.95 -5.17 -4.66
C ASN A 12 5.94 -5.89 -6.02
N PRO A 13 7.02 -5.76 -6.82
CA PRO A 13 7.07 -6.30 -8.17
C PRO A 13 6.84 -7.84 -8.21
N PRO A 14 6.39 -8.38 -9.36
CA PRO A 14 6.20 -7.71 -10.65
C PRO A 14 4.84 -7.03 -10.83
N VAL A 15 3.84 -7.39 -10.03
CA VAL A 15 2.44 -6.96 -10.23
C VAL A 15 1.82 -6.33 -8.99
N ASN A 16 2.61 -6.03 -7.96
CA ASN A 16 2.10 -5.55 -6.68
C ASN A 16 1.13 -6.55 -6.04
N ALA A 17 1.56 -7.81 -5.96
CA ALA A 17 0.76 -8.86 -5.30
C ALA A 17 0.50 -8.48 -3.84
N ALA A 18 -0.72 -8.71 -3.37
CA ALA A 18 -1.10 -8.41 -1.99
C ALA A 18 -0.57 -9.50 -1.05
N SER A 19 0.74 -9.53 -0.81
CA SER A 19 1.41 -10.39 0.17
C SER A 19 1.20 -9.88 1.60
N ALA A 20 1.43 -10.72 2.61
CA ALA A 20 1.36 -10.35 4.02
C ALA A 20 2.27 -9.16 4.35
N THR A 21 3.50 -9.15 3.83
CA THR A 21 4.44 -8.04 4.01
C THR A 21 3.92 -6.75 3.36
N MET A 22 3.38 -6.82 2.14
CA MET A 22 2.79 -5.67 1.47
C MET A 22 1.59 -5.13 2.26
N ARG A 23 0.69 -6.02 2.71
CA ARG A 23 -0.50 -5.65 3.51
C ARG A 23 -0.11 -5.01 4.84
N ALA A 24 0.92 -5.54 5.52
CA ALA A 24 1.44 -4.98 6.76
C ALA A 24 2.03 -3.58 6.53
N GLY A 25 2.82 -3.39 5.48
CA GLY A 25 3.37 -2.08 5.11
C GLY A 25 2.28 -1.06 4.80
N LEU A 26 1.24 -1.46 4.06
CA LEU A 26 0.09 -0.60 3.77
C LEU A 26 -0.66 -0.22 5.05
N ASN A 27 -0.89 -1.17 5.96
CA ASN A 27 -1.54 -0.89 7.25
C ASN A 27 -0.73 0.12 8.08
N CYS A 28 0.60 -0.04 8.15
CA CYS A 28 1.47 0.93 8.82
C CYS A 28 1.35 2.34 8.22
N ALA A 29 1.28 2.45 6.89
CA ALA A 29 1.12 3.74 6.21
C ALA A 29 -0.26 4.38 6.52
N ILE A 30 -1.33 3.59 6.57
CA ILE A 30 -2.66 4.08 6.96
C ILE A 30 -2.70 4.53 8.42
N VAL A 31 -2.10 3.76 9.34
CA VAL A 31 -2.00 4.16 10.75
C VAL A 31 -1.21 5.46 10.89
N HIS A 32 -0.08 5.58 10.20
CA HIS A 32 0.72 6.81 10.18
C HIS A 32 -0.10 8.01 9.67
N ALA A 33 -0.84 7.84 8.57
CA ALA A 33 -1.73 8.87 8.05
C ALA A 33 -2.78 9.32 9.08
N GLY A 34 -3.36 8.38 9.83
CA GLY A 34 -4.39 8.68 10.83
C GLY A 34 -3.89 9.45 12.06
N ILE A 35 -2.59 9.44 12.34
CA ILE A 35 -1.99 10.16 13.48
C ILE A 35 -1.21 11.41 13.07
N THR A 36 -1.10 11.70 11.78
CA THR A 36 -0.33 12.84 11.26
C THR A 36 -1.30 13.98 10.98
N GLU A 37 -1.27 15.03 11.82
CA GLU A 37 -2.23 16.15 11.78
C GLU A 37 -2.27 16.87 10.43
N GLU A 38 -1.14 16.90 9.72
CA GLU A 38 -0.98 17.54 8.43
C GLU A 38 -1.59 16.75 7.27
N VAL A 39 -1.92 15.47 7.47
CA VAL A 39 -2.51 14.59 6.46
C VAL A 39 -4.02 14.79 6.39
N ARG A 40 -4.48 15.34 5.27
CA ARG A 40 -5.90 15.59 4.97
C ARG A 40 -6.50 14.53 4.04
N ALA A 41 -5.66 13.86 3.25
CA ALA A 41 -6.06 12.79 2.34
C ALA A 41 -4.91 11.83 2.08
N VAL A 42 -5.25 10.59 1.73
CA VAL A 42 -4.29 9.56 1.31
C VAL A 42 -4.61 9.14 -0.12
N VAL A 43 -3.60 9.18 -0.98
CA VAL A 43 -3.64 8.63 -2.33
C VAL A 43 -2.78 7.38 -2.34
N ILE A 44 -3.35 6.25 -2.73
CA ILE A 44 -2.62 4.98 -2.86
C ILE A 44 -2.39 4.74 -4.35
N ILE A 45 -1.15 4.49 -4.75
CA ILE A 45 -0.76 4.16 -6.12
C ILE A 45 0.10 2.90 -6.14
N GLY A 46 0.18 2.23 -7.29
CA GLY A 46 1.13 1.16 -7.52
C GLY A 46 2.34 1.65 -8.33
N SER A 47 3.52 1.15 -8.00
CA SER A 47 4.70 1.30 -8.84
C SER A 47 4.57 0.45 -10.11
N GLY A 48 5.29 0.82 -11.16
CA GLY A 48 5.33 0.06 -12.40
C GLY A 48 4.01 0.09 -13.16
N ARG A 49 3.48 -1.09 -13.52
CA ARG A 49 2.36 -1.24 -14.46
C ARG A 49 1.01 -1.59 -13.82
N SER A 50 1.01 -1.94 -12.54
CA SER A 50 -0.19 -2.46 -11.84
C SER A 50 -0.42 -1.70 -10.55
N PHE A 51 -1.68 -1.49 -10.17
CA PHE A 51 -2.00 -1.05 -8.82
C PHE A 51 -1.77 -2.19 -7.81
N VAL A 52 -2.62 -3.21 -7.86
CA VAL A 52 -2.48 -4.50 -7.15
C VAL A 52 -2.95 -5.59 -8.10
N GLY A 53 -2.07 -6.53 -8.43
CA GLY A 53 -2.34 -7.62 -9.37
C GLY A 53 -3.26 -8.72 -8.84
N GLY A 54 -3.61 -8.66 -7.56
CA GLY A 54 -4.43 -9.65 -6.86
C GLY A 54 -3.73 -10.19 -5.61
N ALA A 55 -4.29 -11.26 -5.05
CA ALA A 55 -3.68 -11.98 -3.93
C ALA A 55 -2.34 -12.61 -4.34
N ASP A 56 -1.45 -12.79 -3.37
CA ASP A 56 -0.21 -13.51 -3.59
C ASP A 56 -0.46 -15.02 -3.65
N ILE A 57 -0.23 -15.64 -4.81
CA ILE A 57 -0.45 -17.07 -5.02
C ILE A 57 0.42 -17.94 -4.10
N ARG A 58 1.57 -17.42 -3.63
CA ARG A 58 2.46 -18.12 -2.70
C ARG A 58 1.84 -18.27 -1.31
N GLU A 59 0.87 -17.43 -0.98
CA GLU A 59 0.13 -17.44 0.28
C GLU A 59 -1.20 -18.22 0.17
N PHE A 60 -1.49 -18.81 -0.98
CA PHE A 60 -2.73 -19.55 -1.16
C PHE A 60 -2.79 -20.77 -0.21
N GLY A 61 -3.83 -20.81 0.63
CA GLY A 61 -4.00 -21.87 1.63
C GLY A 61 -3.11 -21.74 2.88
N GLN A 62 -2.38 -20.65 3.02
CA GLN A 62 -1.74 -20.24 4.28
C GLN A 62 -2.75 -19.41 5.11
N PRO A 63 -2.64 -19.41 6.46
CA PRO A 63 -3.52 -18.61 7.31
C PRO A 63 -3.46 -17.10 7.02
#